data_AF-A0A450VCJ5-F1
#
_entry.id   AF-A0A450VCJ5-F1
#
_cell.length_a   1.000
_cell.length_b   1.000
_cell.length_c   1.000
_cell.angle_alpha   90.00
_cell.angle_beta   90.00
_cell.angle_gamma   90.00
#
_symmetry.space_group_name_H-M   'P 1'
#
loop_
_entity.id
_entity.type
_entity.pdbx_description
1 polymer ?
#
loop_
_entity_poly.entity_id
_entity_poly.type
_entity_poly.pdbx_seq_one_letter_code
_entity_poly.pdbx_strand_id
1 'polypeptide(L)' 'DGFCEVHINTMEGFWSLLRSRLRPHRGISQELLPNYLGFFEFAHNAKRRGEKLLQFLLRLFLDD' A
#
# COMPACT_ATOMS: atom_id res chain seq x y z
N ASP A 1 3.34 0.89 -13.58
CA ASP A 1 1.90 0.96 -13.82
C ASP A 1 1.66 1.52 -15.21
N GLY A 2 1.20 0.65 -16.10
CA GLY A 2 1.26 0.81 -17.56
C GLY A 2 -0.09 1.18 -18.17
N PHE A 3 -0.06 1.78 -19.35
CA PHE A 3 -1.25 2.10 -20.13
C PHE A 3 -2.14 0.84 -20.29
N CYS A 4 -3.44 0.96 -20.02
CA CYS A 4 -4.46 -0.12 -20.00
C CYS A 4 -4.47 -1.05 -18.77
N GLU A 5 -4.25 -0.53 -17.56
CA GLU A 5 -4.57 -1.28 -16.34
C GLU A 5 -6.07 -1.46 -16.17
N VAL A 6 -6.53 -2.70 -16.31
CA VAL A 6 -7.89 -3.10 -15.93
C VAL A 6 -7.91 -3.25 -14.41
N HIS A 7 -8.83 -2.55 -13.76
CA HIS A 7 -9.02 -2.67 -12.32
C HIS A 7 -9.55 -4.07 -11.99
N ILE A 8 -8.73 -4.89 -11.34
CA ILE A 8 -9.08 -6.24 -10.90
C ILE A 8 -9.37 -6.19 -9.40
N ASN A 9 -10.59 -6.56 -9.01
CA ASN A 9 -11.06 -6.62 -7.62
C ASN A 9 -10.88 -8.01 -6.96
N THR A 10 -10.23 -8.94 -7.65
CA THR A 10 -9.98 -10.27 -7.12
C THR A 10 -8.70 -10.28 -6.27
N MET A 11 -8.52 -11.32 -5.47
CA MET A 11 -7.33 -11.56 -4.64
C MET A 11 -6.02 -11.43 -5.45
N GLU A 12 -6.02 -11.86 -6.72
CA GLU A 12 -4.87 -11.75 -7.63
C GLU A 12 -4.49 -10.30 -7.95
N GLY A 13 -5.48 -9.42 -8.10
CA GLY A 13 -5.26 -7.98 -8.30
C GLY A 13 -4.62 -7.34 -7.07
N PHE A 14 -5.08 -7.73 -5.88
CA PHE A 14 -4.50 -7.26 -4.61
C PHE A 14 -3.02 -7.65 -4.49
N TRP A 15 -2.69 -8.93 -4.71
CA TRP A 15 -1.30 -9.41 -4.63
C TRP A 15 -0.39 -8.84 -5.72
N SER A 16 -0.92 -8.58 -6.91
CA SER A 16 -0.17 -7.93 -8.00
C SER A 16 0.24 -6.50 -7.64
N LEU A 17 -0.69 -5.73 -7.04
CA LEU A 17 -0.43 -4.38 -6.55
C LEU A 17 0.57 -4.37 -5.39
N LEU A 18 0.42 -5.30 -4.43
CA LEU A 18 1.36 -5.42 -3.31
C LEU A 18 2.78 -5.69 -3.84
N ARG A 19 2.94 -6.64 -4.77
CA ARG A 19 4.24 -7.00 -5.34
C ARG A 19 4.91 -5.82 -6.05
N SER A 20 4.15 -5.01 -6.79
CA SER A 20 4.66 -3.79 -7.43
C SER A 20 5.17 -2.78 -6.39
N ARG A 21 4.41 -2.55 -5.32
CA ARG A 21 4.78 -1.62 -4.24
C ARG A 21 6.00 -2.08 -3.44
N LEU A 22 6.15 -3.40 -3.27
CA LEU A 22 7.26 -3.99 -2.53
C LEU A 22 8.57 -4.04 -3.34
N ARG A 23 8.50 -4.01 -4.67
CA ARG A 23 9.67 -4.12 -5.57
C ARG A 23 10.79 -3.10 -5.33
N PRO A 24 10.53 -1.82 -5.00
CA PRO A 24 11.59 -0.84 -4.73
C PRO A 24 12.38 -1.14 -3.44
N HIS A 25 11.80 -1.89 -2.51
CA HIS A 25 12.46 -2.28 -1.27
C HIS A 25 13.44 -3.43 -1.57
N ARG A 26 14.72 -3.10 -1.82
CA ARG A 26 15.79 -4.08 -2.09
C ARG A 26 16.13 -4.87 -0.82
N GLY A 27 15.36 -5.93 -0.56
CA GLY A 27 15.50 -6.79 0.62
C GLY A 27 14.42 -6.48 1.65
N ILE A 28 13.34 -7.26 1.62
CA ILE A 28 12.24 -7.13 2.56
C ILE A 28 12.55 -8.05 3.75
N SER A 29 12.59 -7.46 4.96
CA SER A 29 12.68 -8.24 6.18
C SER A 29 11.48 -9.18 6.29
N GLN A 30 11.73 -10.49 6.36
CA GLN A 30 10.68 -11.50 6.49
C GLN A 30 9.93 -11.38 7.82
N GLU A 31 10.63 -10.98 8.89
CA GLU A 31 10.03 -10.78 10.21
C GLU A 31 9.03 -9.61 10.23
N LEU A 32 9.31 -8.57 9.45
CA LEU A 32 8.45 -7.38 9.34
C LEU A 32 7.43 -7.48 8.21
N LEU A 33 7.40 -8.59 7.46
CA LEU A 33 6.46 -8.81 6.36
C LEU A 33 4.98 -8.55 6.77
N PRO A 34 4.52 -8.96 7.96
CA PRO A 34 3.16 -8.64 8.41
C PRO A 34 2.88 -7.13 8.48
N ASN A 35 3.87 -6.33 8.90
CA ASN A 35 3.71 -4.87 9.00
C ASN A 35 3.63 -4.22 7.62
N TYR A 36 4.42 -4.69 6.65
CA TYR A 36 4.33 -4.23 5.26
C TYR A 36 2.96 -4.54 4.65
N LEU A 37 2.43 -5.74 4.92
CA LEU A 37 1.12 -6.16 4.45
C LEU A 37 -0.01 -5.34 5.09
N GLY A 38 0.01 -5.19 6.41
CA GLY A 38 -0.99 -4.40 7.14
C GLY A 38 -0.99 -2.92 6.74
N PHE A 39 0.18 -2.32 6.54
CA PHE A 39 0.27 -0.95 6.03
C PHE A 39 -0.22 -0.84 4.59
N PHE A 40 0.04 -1.85 3.75
CA PHE A 40 -0.49 -1.89 2.39
C PHE A 40 -2.02 -1.97 2.38
N GLU A 41 -2.59 -2.88 3.17
CA GLU A 41 -4.04 -3.05 3.31
C GLU A 41 -4.71 -1.76 3.80
N PHE A 42 -4.17 -1.15 4.86
CA PHE A 42 -4.67 0.12 5.38
C PHE A 42 -4.66 1.21 4.31
N ALA A 43 -3.53 1.42 3.63
CA ALA A 43 -3.42 2.44 2.59
C ALA A 43 -4.33 2.15 1.38
N HIS A 44 -4.49 0.87 1.04
CA HIS A 44 -5.39 0.42 -0.04
C HIS A 44 -6.84 0.73 0.30
N ASN A 45 -7.29 0.38 1.50
CA ASN A 45 -8.66 0.60 1.98
C ASN A 45 -8.97 2.09 2.20
N ALA A 46 -7.99 2.87 2.67
CA ALA A 46 -8.11 4.33 2.77
C ALA A 46 -8.19 5.01 1.39
N LYS A 47 -7.89 4.29 0.29
CA LYS A 47 -7.82 4.79 -1.09
C LYS A 47 -6.91 6.02 -1.23
N ARG A 48 -5.86 6.09 -0.40
CA ARG A 48 -4.88 7.19 -0.34
C ARG A 48 -3.47 6.62 -0.51
N ARG A 49 -2.62 7.33 -1.24
CA ARG A 49 -1.22 6.94 -1.50
C ARG A 49 -0.32 8.17 -1.42
N GLY A 50 0.97 7.93 -1.18
CA GLY A 50 2.00 8.98 -1.16
C GLY A 50 1.66 10.11 -0.19
N GLU A 51 1.81 11.35 -0.65
CA GLU A 51 1.58 12.56 0.14
C GLU A 51 0.17 12.64 0.75
N LYS A 52 -0.87 12.24 0.00
CA LYS A 52 -2.25 12.25 0.53
C LYS A 52 -2.45 11.31 1.71
N LEU A 53 -1.71 10.19 1.72
CA LEU A 53 -1.71 9.26 2.84
C LEU A 53 -0.94 9.86 4.03
N LEU A 54 0.21 10.50 3.78
CA LEU A 54 0.98 11.16 4.84
C LEU A 54 0.16 12.26 5.52
N GLN A 55 -0.45 13.17 4.75
CA GLN A 55 -1.32 14.22 5.29
C GLN A 55 -2.51 13.66 6.07
N PHE A 56 -3.08 12.54 5.61
CA PHE A 56 -4.14 11.83 6.33
C PHE A 56 -3.67 11.31 7.69
N LEU A 57 -2.50 10.65 7.71
CA LEU A 57 -1.93 10.10 8.93
C LEU A 57 -1.55 11.21 9.92
N LEU A 58 -0.93 12.29 9.44
CA LEU A 58 -0.58 13.44 10.28
C LEU A 58 -1.83 14.04 10.91
N ARG A 59 -2.88 14.28 10.13
CA ARG A 59 -4.16 14.75 10.65
C ARG A 59 -4.78 13.77 11.65
N LEU A 60 -4.74 12.46 11.36
CA LEU A 60 -5.29 11.45 12.26
C LEU A 60 -4.55 11.38 13.60
N PHE A 61 -3.24 11.62 13.63
CA PHE A 61 -2.43 11.44 14.84
C PHE A 61 -2.07 12.73 15.58
N LEU A 62 -2.21 13.90 14.94
CA LEU A 62 -1.80 15.20 15.49
C LEU A 62 -2.96 16.17 15.73
N ASP A 63 -4.14 15.95 15.13
CA ASP A 63 -5.37 16.73 15.41
C ASP A 63 -6.27 16.06 16.48
N ASP A 64 -5.77 15.03 17.19
CA ASP A 64 -6.35 14.48 18.43
C ASP A 64 -5.88 15.27 19.68
#